data_AF-A0A2J8GC88-F1
#
_entry.id   AF-A0A2J8GC88-F1
#
_cell.length_a   1.000
_cell.length_b   1.000
_cell.length_c   1.000
_cell.angle_alpha   90.00
_cell.angle_beta   90.00
_cell.angle_gamma   90.00
#
_symmetry.space_group_name_H-M   'P 1'
#
loop_
_entity.id
_entity.type
_entity.pdbx_description
1 polymer ?
#
loop_
_entity_poly.entity_id
_entity_poly.type
_entity_poly.pdbx_seq_one_letter_code
_entity_poly.pdbx_strand_id
1 'polypeptide(L)'
;MKYLARPLYAAALFAVVALTACSAPASGSAPSESATTTTADSSAAPTASASAASGPFGGYASAAEACAAISTQATGASLLPLSAAQGKTAELEHKKAELAETAQRVPEALKADFSRFNKVALAGLSDQSVYSNGEFEAAMAPVTGWLSANCH
;
A
#
# COMPACT_ATOMS: atom_id res chain seq x y z
N MET A 1 -11.43 48.34 33.51
CA MET A 1 -10.46 47.79 34.49
C MET A 1 -11.14 46.74 35.36
N LYS A 2 -10.81 45.46 35.17
CA LYS A 2 -10.45 44.49 36.23
C LYS A 2 -10.15 43.14 35.59
N TYR A 3 -8.89 42.76 35.74
CA TYR A 3 -8.30 41.45 35.48
C TYR A 3 -8.85 40.41 36.45
N LEU A 4 -8.57 39.13 36.15
CA LEU A 4 -8.49 37.91 37.01
C LEU A 4 -9.21 36.76 36.28
N ALA A 5 -8.71 35.53 36.17
CA ALA A 5 -7.42 34.93 36.42
C ALA A 5 -7.46 33.55 35.72
N ARG A 6 -6.30 33.11 35.25
CA ARG A 6 -6.03 31.81 34.63
C ARG A 6 -6.00 30.71 35.71
N PRO A 7 -6.47 29.48 35.42
CA PRO A 7 -5.88 28.30 36.03
C PRO A 7 -5.11 27.50 34.97
N LEU A 8 -3.83 27.31 35.25
CA LEU A 8 -2.96 26.34 34.62
C LEU A 8 -3.34 24.95 35.12
N TYR A 9 -3.66 24.02 34.21
CA TYR A 9 -3.52 22.59 34.49
C TYR A 9 -2.57 21.98 33.47
N ALA A 10 -1.46 21.52 34.02
CA ALA A 10 -0.34 20.93 33.35
C ALA A 10 -0.55 19.41 33.18
N ALA A 11 0.20 18.89 32.20
CA ALA A 11 0.74 17.54 32.11
C ALA A 11 -0.23 16.39 31.74
N ALA A 12 -0.17 15.98 30.47
CA ALA A 12 -0.12 14.57 30.12
C ALA A 12 1.01 14.36 29.12
N LEU A 13 1.96 13.52 29.51
CA LEU A 13 3.22 13.21 28.84
C LEU A 13 2.96 12.45 27.53
N PHE A 14 3.45 12.97 26.41
CA PHE A 14 3.58 12.18 25.17
C PHE A 14 4.80 11.27 25.30
N ALA A 15 4.55 9.97 25.35
CA ALA A 15 5.60 8.96 25.24
C ALA A 15 6.18 8.99 23.81
N VAL A 16 7.43 9.43 23.71
CA VAL A 16 8.24 9.34 22.49
C VAL A 16 8.70 7.89 22.34
N VAL A 17 8.20 7.18 21.34
CA VAL A 17 8.76 5.90 20.92
C VAL A 17 10.09 6.19 20.24
N ALA A 18 11.20 5.93 20.94
CA ALA A 18 12.54 5.99 20.40
C ALA A 18 12.73 4.84 19.40
N LEU A 19 13.01 5.17 18.14
CA LEU A 19 13.56 4.21 17.17
C LEU A 19 15.01 3.88 17.60
N THR A 20 15.22 2.69 18.13
CA THR A 20 16.57 2.14 18.32
C THR A 20 17.11 1.67 16.96
N ALA A 21 17.72 2.59 16.23
CA ALA A 21 18.69 2.27 15.19
C ALA A 21 20.09 2.28 15.83
N CYS A 22 20.70 1.11 16.08
CA CYS A 22 22.15 0.97 16.16
C CYS A 22 22.56 -0.50 16.12
N SER A 23 23.19 -0.93 15.04
CA SER A 23 24.17 -2.03 15.05
C SER A 23 25.13 -1.79 13.90
N ALA A 24 26.25 -1.14 14.20
CA ALA A 24 27.41 -1.02 13.33
C ALA A 24 28.46 -2.10 13.71
N PRO A 25 29.39 -2.47 12.80
CA PRO A 25 29.98 -3.80 12.72
C PRO A 25 31.22 -3.97 13.60
N ALA A 26 31.41 -5.17 14.15
CA ALA A 26 32.66 -5.58 14.78
C ALA A 26 33.56 -6.28 13.75
N SER A 27 34.65 -5.60 13.35
CA SER A 27 35.79 -6.19 12.64
C SER A 27 36.85 -6.63 13.66
N GLY A 28 37.29 -7.89 13.59
CA GLY A 28 38.40 -8.44 14.38
C GLY A 28 38.75 -9.88 13.97
N SER A 29 40.00 -10.09 13.58
CA SER A 29 40.53 -11.09 12.64
C SER A 29 40.67 -12.58 13.05
N ALA A 30 40.77 -13.41 12.00
CA ALA A 30 40.94 -14.88 11.84
C ALA A 30 42.29 -15.48 12.39
N PRO A 31 42.68 -16.79 12.24
CA PRO A 31 42.39 -17.83 11.22
C PRO A 31 41.98 -19.22 11.82
N SER A 32 41.65 -20.33 11.14
CA SER A 32 42.10 -20.95 9.88
C SER A 32 41.07 -21.97 9.34
N GLU A 33 41.01 -22.02 8.00
CA GLU A 33 40.95 -23.19 7.10
C GLU A 33 39.65 -24.00 6.83
N SER A 34 39.17 -23.76 5.60
CA SER A 34 38.89 -24.75 4.54
C SER A 34 37.62 -25.60 4.59
N ALA A 35 36.58 -25.14 3.89
CA ALA A 35 35.95 -25.90 2.80
C ALA A 35 35.10 -25.00 1.88
N THR A 36 35.43 -25.03 0.59
CA THR A 36 34.85 -24.33 -0.55
C THR A 36 33.47 -24.88 -0.94
N THR A 37 32.50 -23.99 -1.21
CA THR A 37 31.58 -23.94 -2.39
C THR A 37 30.57 -22.80 -2.18
N THR A 38 30.70 -21.65 -2.87
CA THR A 38 30.12 -21.34 -4.20
C THR A 38 28.61 -21.00 -4.16
N THR A 39 28.35 -19.69 -4.09
CA THR A 39 27.42 -18.93 -4.96
C THR A 39 25.99 -18.64 -4.51
N ALA A 40 25.62 -17.39 -4.82
CA ALA A 40 24.31 -16.80 -5.03
C ALA A 40 23.55 -16.28 -3.80
N ASP A 41 23.75 -14.97 -3.58
CA ASP A 41 22.66 -13.99 -3.53
C ASP A 41 21.32 -14.53 -4.02
N SER A 42 20.35 -14.55 -3.12
CA SER A 42 18.94 -14.55 -3.47
C SER A 42 18.23 -13.80 -2.37
N SER A 43 18.25 -12.47 -2.50
CA SER A 43 17.07 -11.68 -2.16
C SER A 43 15.92 -12.25 -2.97
N ALA A 44 15.24 -13.25 -2.42
CA ALA A 44 14.00 -13.75 -2.96
C ALA A 44 12.96 -12.64 -2.75
N ALA A 45 12.90 -11.72 -3.72
CA ALA A 45 11.64 -11.08 -4.05
C ALA A 45 10.61 -12.21 -4.13
N PRO A 46 9.42 -12.10 -3.49
CA PRO A 46 8.37 -13.05 -3.77
C PRO A 46 8.09 -12.92 -5.27
N THR A 47 8.59 -13.87 -6.04
CA THR A 47 8.03 -14.17 -7.34
C THR A 47 6.64 -14.68 -7.01
N ALA A 48 5.69 -13.75 -6.99
CA ALA A 48 4.30 -14.09 -7.15
C ALA A 48 4.24 -14.79 -8.51
N SER A 49 4.47 -16.11 -8.50
CA SER A 49 3.97 -16.97 -9.56
C SER A 49 2.54 -16.54 -9.74
N ALA A 50 2.20 -16.12 -10.95
CA ALA A 50 0.85 -15.83 -11.38
C ALA A 50 0.05 -17.15 -11.38
N SER A 51 -0.06 -17.76 -10.19
CA SER A 51 -1.04 -18.77 -9.88
C SER A 51 -2.37 -18.05 -10.04
N ALA A 52 -3.18 -18.54 -10.98
CA ALA A 52 -4.53 -18.06 -11.21
C ALA A 52 -5.18 -17.75 -9.86
N ALA A 53 -5.74 -16.55 -9.70
CA ALA A 53 -6.44 -16.09 -8.49
C ALA A 53 -7.53 -17.12 -8.11
N SER A 54 -7.15 -18.15 -7.37
CA SER A 54 -7.95 -19.34 -7.17
C SER A 54 -8.08 -19.53 -5.68
N GLY A 55 -9.27 -19.25 -5.17
CA GLY A 55 -9.56 -19.24 -3.75
C GLY A 55 -10.33 -17.99 -3.33
N PRO A 56 -10.88 -17.99 -2.11
CA PRO A 56 -11.74 -16.91 -1.61
C PRO A 56 -11.02 -15.55 -1.50
N PHE A 57 -9.69 -15.57 -1.46
CA PHE A 57 -8.85 -14.37 -1.36
C PHE A 57 -8.09 -14.07 -2.66
N GLY A 58 -8.47 -14.69 -3.79
CA GLY A 58 -7.78 -14.47 -5.06
C GLY A 58 -6.34 -14.96 -5.05
N GLY A 59 -5.41 -14.12 -5.52
CA GLY A 59 -3.98 -14.39 -5.59
C GLY A 59 -3.19 -14.02 -4.33
N TYR A 60 -3.86 -13.86 -3.17
CA TYR A 60 -3.24 -13.54 -1.88
C TYR A 60 -3.21 -14.77 -0.97
N ALA A 61 -2.20 -14.88 -0.08
CA ALA A 61 -2.04 -16.05 0.78
C ALA A 61 -3.05 -16.08 1.94
N SER A 62 -3.65 -14.95 2.29
CA SER A 62 -4.62 -14.84 3.38
C SER A 62 -5.62 -13.71 3.18
N ALA A 63 -6.72 -13.74 3.96
CA ALA A 63 -7.68 -12.64 4.04
C ALA A 63 -7.01 -11.33 4.46
N ALA A 64 -6.13 -11.38 5.47
CA ALA A 64 -5.41 -10.21 5.96
C ALA A 64 -4.52 -9.58 4.88
N GLU A 65 -3.81 -10.41 4.11
CA GLU A 65 -2.99 -9.94 2.99
C GLU A 65 -3.86 -9.33 1.88
N ALA A 66 -4.96 -9.98 1.49
CA ALA A 66 -5.88 -9.44 0.50
C ALA A 66 -6.46 -8.09 0.94
N CYS A 67 -6.95 -8.01 2.18
CA CYS A 67 -7.48 -6.79 2.77
C CYS A 67 -6.45 -5.66 2.80
N ALA A 68 -5.22 -5.94 3.23
CA ALA A 68 -4.14 -4.96 3.25
C ALA A 68 -3.79 -4.47 1.84
N ALA A 69 -3.62 -5.38 0.88
CA ALA A 69 -3.27 -5.01 -0.49
C ALA A 69 -4.39 -4.21 -1.17
N ILE A 70 -5.63 -4.71 -1.13
CA ILE A 70 -6.78 -4.07 -1.79
C ILE A 70 -7.06 -2.69 -1.18
N SER A 71 -7.02 -2.55 0.15
CA SER A 71 -7.22 -1.26 0.81
C SER A 71 -6.10 -0.26 0.53
N THR A 72 -4.84 -0.73 0.53
CA THR A 72 -3.67 0.09 0.18
C THR A 72 -3.81 0.63 -1.23
N GLN A 73 -4.18 -0.21 -2.19
CA GLN A 73 -4.28 0.21 -3.59
C GLN A 73 -5.52 1.04 -3.87
N ALA A 74 -6.65 0.76 -3.22
CA ALA A 74 -7.83 1.64 -3.27
C ALA A 74 -7.51 3.05 -2.75
N THR A 75 -6.76 3.15 -1.67
CA THR A 75 -6.29 4.43 -1.12
C THR A 75 -5.20 5.06 -1.99
N GLY A 76 -4.27 4.27 -2.52
CA GLY A 76 -3.20 4.74 -3.39
C GLY A 76 -3.74 5.34 -4.69
N ALA A 77 -4.79 4.74 -5.25
CA ALA A 77 -5.49 5.22 -6.44
C ALA A 77 -6.12 6.61 -6.25
N SER A 78 -6.66 6.93 -5.06
CA SER A 78 -7.20 8.28 -4.80
C SER A 78 -6.13 9.36 -4.73
N LEU A 79 -4.86 8.97 -4.55
CA LEU A 79 -3.71 9.87 -4.53
C LEU A 79 -3.06 10.05 -5.91
N LEU A 80 -3.48 9.30 -6.94
CA LEU A 80 -2.90 9.41 -8.28
C LEU A 80 -3.01 10.84 -8.87
N PRO A 81 -4.13 11.56 -8.75
CA PRO A 81 -4.23 12.94 -9.24
C PRO A 81 -3.19 13.87 -8.61
N LEU A 82 -2.94 13.67 -7.31
CA LEU A 82 -1.97 14.45 -6.57
C LEU A 82 -0.53 14.12 -7.03
N SER A 83 -0.18 12.83 -7.18
CA SER A 83 1.13 12.43 -7.71
C SER A 83 1.34 12.97 -9.14
N ALA A 84 0.31 12.97 -9.98
CA ALA A 84 0.36 13.55 -11.33
C ALA A 84 0.55 15.08 -11.29
N ALA A 85 -0.20 15.79 -10.44
CA ALA A 85 -0.08 17.25 -10.29
C ALA A 85 1.27 17.69 -9.73
N GLN A 86 1.91 16.86 -8.91
CA GLN A 86 3.26 17.10 -8.36
C GLN A 86 4.39 16.78 -9.37
N GLY A 87 4.07 16.30 -10.58
CA GLY A 87 5.08 15.92 -11.58
C GLY A 87 5.91 14.70 -11.19
N LYS A 88 5.44 13.88 -10.23
CA LYS A 88 6.15 12.68 -9.75
C LYS A 88 5.92 11.50 -10.68
N THR A 89 6.46 11.57 -11.89
CA THR A 89 6.19 10.61 -12.97
C THR A 89 6.58 9.16 -12.61
N ALA A 90 7.75 8.95 -12.00
CA ALA A 90 8.18 7.61 -11.61
C ALA A 90 7.28 6.99 -10.53
N GLU A 91 6.89 7.76 -9.51
CA GLU A 91 5.96 7.31 -8.46
C GLU A 91 4.58 7.04 -9.03
N LEU A 92 4.11 7.89 -9.95
CA LEU A 92 2.83 7.72 -10.63
C LEU A 92 2.80 6.42 -11.43
N GLU A 93 3.79 6.16 -12.28
CA GLU A 93 3.85 4.93 -13.07
C GLU A 93 3.96 3.69 -12.19
N HIS A 94 4.70 3.76 -11.08
CA HIS A 94 4.75 2.67 -10.10
C HIS A 94 3.36 2.38 -9.51
N LYS A 95 2.65 3.39 -9.00
CA LYS A 95 1.30 3.22 -8.44
C LYS A 95 0.30 2.69 -9.47
N LYS A 96 0.40 3.13 -10.73
CA LYS A 96 -0.43 2.60 -11.83
C LYS A 96 -0.18 1.12 -12.07
N ALA A 97 1.09 0.68 -12.02
CA ALA A 97 1.45 -0.72 -12.19
C ALA A 97 0.96 -1.57 -11.02
N GLU A 98 1.14 -1.13 -9.77
CA GLU A 98 0.64 -1.85 -8.58
C GLU A 98 -0.89 -1.98 -8.57
N LEU A 99 -1.59 -0.92 -8.99
CA LEU A 99 -3.05 -0.93 -9.12
C LEU A 99 -3.50 -1.95 -10.19
N ALA A 100 -2.80 -2.00 -11.33
CA ALA A 100 -3.08 -2.96 -12.38
C ALA A 100 -2.75 -4.41 -11.99
N GLU A 101 -1.66 -4.64 -11.25
CA GLU A 101 -1.32 -5.97 -10.71
C GLU A 101 -2.40 -6.43 -9.73
N THR A 102 -2.83 -5.55 -8.82
CA THR A 102 -3.87 -5.85 -7.84
C THR A 102 -5.18 -6.23 -8.52
N ALA A 103 -5.55 -5.55 -9.60
CA ALA A 103 -6.73 -5.90 -10.40
C ALA A 103 -6.70 -7.32 -10.97
N GLN A 104 -5.52 -7.93 -11.14
CA GLN A 104 -5.38 -9.32 -11.58
C GLN A 104 -5.45 -10.31 -10.42
N ARG A 105 -5.03 -9.89 -9.22
CA ARG A 105 -4.90 -10.73 -8.03
C ARG A 105 -6.11 -10.68 -7.10
N VAL A 106 -6.99 -9.69 -7.22
CA VAL A 106 -8.21 -9.62 -6.40
C VAL A 106 -9.06 -10.90 -6.51
N PRO A 107 -9.84 -11.24 -5.47
CA PRO A 107 -10.79 -12.34 -5.52
C PRO A 107 -11.77 -12.22 -6.68
N GLU A 108 -12.24 -13.34 -7.23
CA GLU A 108 -13.17 -13.34 -8.36
C GLU A 108 -14.46 -12.54 -8.08
N ALA A 109 -14.97 -12.58 -6.84
CA ALA A 109 -16.13 -11.79 -6.42
C ALA A 109 -15.92 -10.27 -6.53
N LEU A 110 -14.68 -9.78 -6.54
CA LEU A 110 -14.32 -8.37 -6.61
C LEU A 110 -13.72 -7.98 -7.99
N LYS A 111 -13.40 -8.94 -8.84
CA LYS A 111 -12.57 -8.75 -10.04
C LYS A 111 -13.16 -7.76 -11.05
N ALA A 112 -14.45 -7.89 -11.34
CA ALA A 112 -15.14 -6.99 -12.26
C ALA A 112 -15.15 -5.55 -11.72
N ASP A 113 -15.49 -5.38 -10.45
CA ASP A 113 -15.58 -4.08 -9.79
C ASP A 113 -14.22 -3.41 -9.65
N PHE A 114 -13.18 -4.15 -9.23
CA PHE A 114 -11.83 -3.60 -9.13
C PHE A 114 -11.25 -3.27 -10.52
N SER A 115 -11.56 -4.06 -11.55
CA SER A 115 -11.17 -3.74 -12.93
C SER A 115 -11.82 -2.43 -13.42
N ARG A 116 -13.10 -2.21 -13.09
CA ARG A 116 -13.79 -0.95 -13.37
C ARG A 116 -13.15 0.21 -12.60
N PHE A 117 -12.89 0.02 -11.31
CA PHE A 117 -12.21 0.99 -10.46
C PHE A 117 -10.83 1.40 -11.03
N ASN A 118 -9.99 0.42 -11.36
CA ASN A 118 -8.68 0.65 -11.98
C ASN A 118 -8.81 1.48 -13.27
N LYS A 119 -9.72 1.12 -14.18
CA LYS A 119 -9.94 1.88 -15.42
C LYS A 119 -10.34 3.33 -15.17
N VAL A 120 -11.27 3.56 -14.24
CA VAL A 120 -11.75 4.90 -13.89
C VAL A 120 -10.64 5.74 -13.24
N ALA A 121 -9.91 5.16 -12.29
CA ALA A 121 -8.77 5.83 -11.65
C ALA A 121 -7.70 6.26 -12.68
N LEU A 122 -7.37 5.39 -13.63
CA LEU A 122 -6.39 5.70 -14.68
C LEU A 122 -6.93 6.71 -15.69
N ALA A 123 -8.19 6.60 -16.11
CA ALA A 123 -8.83 7.56 -17.01
C ALA A 123 -8.82 8.97 -16.41
N GLY A 124 -9.06 9.08 -15.11
CA GLY A 124 -9.08 10.36 -14.42
C GLY A 124 -7.74 11.13 -14.46
N LEU A 125 -6.62 10.46 -14.74
CA LEU A 125 -5.32 11.14 -14.90
C LEU A 125 -5.25 11.96 -16.18
N SER A 126 -6.00 11.57 -17.21
CA SER A 126 -6.10 12.31 -18.47
C SER A 126 -7.34 13.20 -18.50
N ASP A 127 -8.41 12.80 -17.80
CA ASP A 127 -9.66 13.54 -17.69
C ASP A 127 -10.01 13.77 -16.21
N GLN A 128 -9.61 14.92 -15.67
CA GLN A 128 -9.89 15.24 -14.28
C GLN A 128 -11.39 15.34 -13.95
N SER A 129 -12.27 15.46 -14.95
CA SER A 129 -13.72 15.52 -14.70
C SER A 129 -14.21 14.26 -13.97
N VAL A 130 -13.59 13.10 -14.24
CA VAL A 130 -13.85 11.80 -13.60
C VAL A 130 -13.74 11.83 -12.07
N TYR A 131 -12.81 12.64 -11.53
CA TYR A 131 -12.65 12.81 -10.08
C TYR A 131 -13.60 13.84 -9.47
N SER A 132 -14.19 14.69 -10.30
CA SER A 132 -15.06 15.80 -9.85
C SER A 132 -16.56 15.53 -10.04
N ASN A 133 -16.92 14.59 -10.92
CA ASN A 133 -18.30 14.28 -11.30
C ASN A 133 -18.89 13.06 -10.57
N GLY A 134 -18.13 12.46 -9.63
CA GLY A 134 -18.56 11.31 -8.84
C GLY A 134 -18.32 9.95 -9.50
N GLU A 135 -17.74 9.88 -10.70
CA GLU A 135 -17.45 8.61 -11.37
C GLU A 135 -16.43 7.77 -10.61
N PHE A 136 -15.38 8.40 -10.08
CA PHE A 136 -14.37 7.74 -9.26
C PHE A 136 -14.99 7.14 -7.99
N GLU A 137 -15.79 7.91 -7.25
CA GLU A 137 -16.49 7.46 -6.05
C GLU A 137 -17.45 6.31 -6.37
N ALA A 138 -18.20 6.41 -7.46
CA ALA A 138 -19.10 5.34 -7.90
C ALA A 138 -18.34 4.07 -8.34
N ALA A 139 -17.10 4.18 -8.78
CA ALA A 139 -16.23 3.05 -9.10
C ALA A 139 -15.59 2.43 -7.85
N MET A 140 -15.29 3.25 -6.85
CA MET A 140 -14.72 2.81 -5.57
C MET A 140 -15.76 2.14 -4.66
N ALA A 141 -17.03 2.56 -4.70
CA ALA A 141 -18.09 2.06 -3.83
C ALA A 141 -18.17 0.52 -3.68
N PRO A 142 -18.17 -0.30 -4.76
CA PRO A 142 -18.19 -1.75 -4.63
C PRO A 142 -16.89 -2.31 -4.00
N VAL A 143 -15.74 -1.68 -4.24
CA VAL A 143 -14.47 -2.06 -3.61
C VAL A 143 -14.53 -1.82 -2.10
N THR A 144 -15.02 -0.65 -1.68
CA THR A 144 -15.23 -0.33 -0.26
C THR A 144 -16.25 -1.28 0.38
N GLY A 145 -17.35 -1.58 -0.31
CA GLY A 145 -18.36 -2.53 0.17
C GLY A 145 -17.79 -3.93 0.40
N TRP A 146 -16.96 -4.41 -0.53
CA TRP A 146 -16.26 -5.69 -0.36
C TRP A 146 -15.29 -5.66 0.82
N LEU A 147 -14.48 -4.60 0.96
CA LEU A 147 -13.56 -4.43 2.09
C LEU A 147 -14.31 -4.44 3.43
N SER A 148 -15.40 -3.68 3.55
CA SER A 148 -16.22 -3.65 4.78
C SER A 148 -16.84 -5.00 5.13
N ALA A 149 -17.20 -5.81 4.14
CA ALA A 149 -17.79 -7.13 4.37
C ALA A 149 -16.76 -8.21 4.75
N ASN A 150 -15.50 -8.06 4.31
CA ASN A 150 -14.50 -9.12 4.39
C ASN A 150 -13.31 -8.82 5.29
N CYS A 151 -13.08 -7.55 5.66
CA CYS A 151 -11.91 -7.10 6.42
C CYS A 151 -12.34 -6.64 7.82
N HIS A 152 -12.13 -7.48 8.83
CA HIS A 152 -12.46 -7.25 10.23
C HIS A 152 -11.36 -7.77 11.16
#